data_AF-A0A9W4JUL6-F1
#
_entry.id   AF-A0A9W4JUL6-F1
#
_cell.length_a   1.000
_cell.length_b   1.000
_cell.length_c   1.000
_cell.angle_alpha   90.00
_cell.angle_beta   90.00
_cell.angle_gamma   90.00
#
_symmetry.space_group_name_H-M   'P 1'
#
loop_
_entity.id
_entity.type
_entity.pdbx_description
1 polymer ?
#
loop_
_entity_poly.entity_id
_entity_poly.type
_entity_poly.pdbx_seq_one_letter_code
_entity_poly.pdbx_strand_id
1 'polypeptide(L)'
;MVATLVDTCKIICIFDALDECCEMDQRRLIKKLQAFYRQPSLSTEEICLKFLVTSRLYDEIQDHFRAITDFFPHMHIKGEKQND
;
A
#
# COMPACT_ATOMS: atom_id res chain seq x y z
N MET A 1 0.95 -39.05 -5.60
CA MET A 1 0.54 -37.70 -5.14
C MET A 1 1.07 -36.70 -6.14
N VAL A 2 0.20 -36.10 -6.95
CA VAL A 2 0.57 -34.95 -7.77
C VAL A 2 0.69 -33.79 -6.78
N ALA A 3 1.90 -33.26 -6.59
CA ALA A 3 2.03 -31.95 -5.96
C ALA A 3 1.45 -30.95 -6.97
N THR A 4 0.20 -30.56 -6.79
CA THR A 4 -0.30 -29.32 -7.35
C THR A 4 0.57 -28.23 -6.74
N LEU A 5 1.59 -27.78 -7.48
CA LEU A 5 2.21 -26.51 -7.20
C LEU A 5 1.11 -25.50 -7.49
N VAL A 6 0.32 -25.17 -6.46
CA VAL A 6 -0.58 -24.04 -6.51
C VAL A 6 0.37 -22.86 -6.61
N ASP A 7 0.67 -22.43 -7.83
CA ASP A 7 1.45 -21.22 -8.06
C ASP A 7 0.59 -20.08 -7.52
N THR A 8 0.77 -19.77 -6.23
CA THR A 8 0.12 -18.63 -5.60
C THR A 8 0.55 -17.41 -6.41
N CYS A 9 -0.39 -16.83 -7.16
CA CYS A 9 -0.10 -15.70 -8.01
C CYS A 9 0.16 -14.50 -7.09
N LYS A 10 1.44 -14.13 -6.94
CA LYS A 10 1.87 -13.00 -6.12
C LYS A 10 1.95 -11.77 -7.00
N ILE A 11 0.99 -10.88 -6.86
CA ILE A 11 0.96 -9.60 -7.58
C ILE A 11 1.39 -8.51 -6.62
N ILE A 12 2.36 -7.70 -7.05
CA ILE A 12 2.78 -6.49 -6.32
C ILE A 12 2.42 -5.29 -7.20
N CYS A 13 1.53 -4.45 -6.71
CA CYS A 13 1.19 -3.17 -7.35
C CYS A 13 2.04 -2.07 -6.73
N ILE A 14 2.71 -1.29 -7.59
CA ILE A 14 3.54 -0.15 -7.17
C ILE A 14 2.83 1.12 -7.58
N PHE A 15 2.53 1.98 -6.62
CA PHE A 15 2.04 3.33 -6.83
C PHE A 15 3.19 4.30 -6.57
N ASP A 16 3.71 4.90 -7.64
CA ASP A 16 4.78 5.88 -7.55
C ASP A 16 4.23 7.30 -7.39
N ALA A 17 4.93 8.13 -6.62
CA ALA A 17 4.68 9.57 -6.43
C ALA A 17 3.21 9.90 -6.13
N LEU A 18 2.60 9.22 -5.15
CA LEU A 18 1.18 9.40 -4.80
C LEU A 18 0.83 10.86 -4.42
N ASP A 19 1.81 11.63 -3.96
CA ASP A 19 1.64 13.05 -3.64
C ASP A 19 1.48 13.97 -4.86
N GLU A 20 1.79 13.51 -6.07
CA GLU A 20 1.57 14.25 -7.32
C GLU A 20 0.15 14.07 -7.89
N CYS A 21 -0.62 13.13 -7.32
CA CYS A 21 -2.02 12.94 -7.69
C CYS A 21 -2.90 14.08 -7.17
N CYS A 22 -4.02 14.35 -7.85
CA CYS A 22 -5.00 15.28 -7.30
C CYS A 22 -5.58 14.74 -5.99
N GLU A 23 -5.85 15.63 -5.04
CA GLU A 23 -6.26 15.30 -3.67
C GLU A 23 -7.52 14.40 -3.61
N MET A 24 -8.45 14.56 -4.56
CA MET A 24 -9.65 13.72 -4.66
C MET A 24 -9.29 12.26 -5.02
N ASP A 25 -8.43 12.06 -6.01
CA ASP A 25 -8.02 10.73 -6.46
C ASP A 25 -7.14 10.03 -5.43
N GLN A 26 -6.23 10.78 -4.80
CA GLN A 26 -5.40 10.31 -3.71
C GLN A 26 -6.26 9.75 -2.56
N ARG A 27 -7.23 10.54 -2.06
CA ARG A 27 -8.16 10.08 -1.01
C ARG A 27 -8.98 8.87 -1.42
N ARG A 28 -9.42 8.82 -2.68
CA ARG A 28 -10.18 7.68 -3.21
C ARG A 28 -9.34 6.41 -3.23
N LEU A 29 -8.07 6.50 -3.64
CA LEU A 29 -7.14 5.37 -3.63
C LEU A 29 -6.88 4.88 -2.19
N ILE A 30 -6.55 5.79 -1.27
CA ILE A 30 -6.27 5.44 0.13
C ILE A 30 -7.48 4.74 0.78
N LYS A 31 -8.70 5.23 0.54
CA LYS A 31 -9.93 4.58 1.03
C LYS A 31 -10.12 3.17 0.47
N LYS A 32 -9.80 2.95 -0.81
CA LYS A 32 -9.86 1.61 -1.42
C LYS A 32 -8.84 0.66 -0.80
N LEU A 33 -7.61 1.13 -0.57
CA LEU A 33 -6.57 0.36 0.11
C LEU A 33 -6.99 0.01 1.55
N GLN A 34 -7.56 0.96 2.29
CA GLN A 34 -8.12 0.72 3.62
C GLN A 34 -9.19 -0.37 3.60
N ALA A 35 -10.15 -0.28 2.68
CA ALA A 35 -11.23 -1.26 2.57
C ALA A 35 -10.70 -2.64 2.20
N PHE A 36 -9.72 -2.72 1.30
CA PHE A 36 -9.06 -3.96 0.89
C PHE A 36 -8.41 -4.67 2.07
N TYR A 37 -7.64 -3.95 2.90
CA TYR A 37 -6.93 -4.54 4.04
C TYR A 37 -7.81 -4.76 5.29
N ARG A 38 -8.97 -4.11 5.40
CA ARG A 38 -9.93 -4.34 6.50
C ARG A 38 -10.78 -5.59 6.32
N GLN A 39 -10.90 -6.12 5.10
CA GLN A 39 -11.69 -7.33 4.89
C GLN A 39 -10.94 -8.53 5.48
N PRO A 40 -11.55 -9.33 6.37
CA PRO A 40 -10.96 -10.60 6.77
C PRO A 40 -10.77 -11.41 5.49
N SER A 41 -9.56 -11.88 5.26
CA SER A 41 -9.17 -12.59 4.04
C SER A 41 -10.20 -13.67 3.74
N LEU A 42 -11.10 -13.40 2.79
CA LEU A 42 -11.85 -14.45 2.13
C LEU A 42 -10.78 -15.23 1.40
N SER A 43 -10.50 -16.40 1.96
CA SER A 43 -9.55 -17.40 1.53
C SER A 43 -9.70 -17.72 0.06
N THR A 44 -9.13 -16.90 -0.81
CA THR A 44 -8.76 -17.31 -2.15
C THR A 44 -7.24 -17.46 -2.10
N GLU A 45 -6.81 -18.66 -1.70
CA GLU A 45 -5.41 -19.10 -1.62
C GLU A 45 -4.65 -18.96 -2.96
N GLU A 46 -5.32 -18.47 -4.01
CA GLU A 46 -4.82 -18.39 -5.39
C GLU A 46 -4.16 -17.05 -5.74
N ILE A 47 -4.49 -15.92 -5.09
CA ILE A 47 -3.91 -14.60 -5.43
C ILE A 47 -3.50 -13.81 -4.18
N CYS A 48 -2.20 -13.64 -4.00
CA CYS A 48 -1.62 -12.79 -2.96
C CYS A 48 -1.31 -11.41 -3.55
N LEU A 49 -2.16 -10.42 -3.29
CA LEU A 49 -1.99 -9.05 -3.76
C LEU A 49 -1.34 -8.17 -2.68
N LYS A 50 -0.23 -7.51 -3.01
CA LYS A 50 0.47 -6.57 -2.15
C LYS A 50 0.59 -5.20 -2.83
N PHE A 51 0.62 -4.15 -2.03
CA PHE A 51 0.75 -2.78 -2.50
C PHE A 51 2.01 -2.13 -1.92
N LEU A 52 2.78 -1.46 -2.76
CA LEU A 52 3.86 -0.55 -2.38
C LEU A 52 3.49 0.85 -2.85
N VAL A 53 3.52 1.82 -1.95
CA VAL A 53 3.16 3.21 -2.23
C VAL A 53 4.35 4.10 -1.87
N THR A 54 4.78 4.94 -2.80
CA THR A 54 5.77 5.99 -2.55
C THR A 54 5.09 7.35 -2.51
N SER A 55 5.55 8.22 -1.61
CA SER A 55 5.12 9.62 -1.54
C SER A 55 6.13 10.46 -0.76
N ARG A 56 6.17 11.78 -1.01
CA ARG A 56 6.81 12.74 -0.10
C ARG A 56 6.02 12.83 1.21
N LEU A 57 6.73 13.10 2.31
CA LEU A 57 6.11 13.26 3.63
C LEU A 57 5.36 14.60 3.74
N TYR A 58 4.11 14.63 3.30
CA TYR A 58 3.17 15.69 3.63
C TYR A 58 2.27 15.25 4.78
N ASP A 59 1.96 16.15 5.71
CA ASP A 59 1.10 15.87 6.87
C ASP A 59 -0.27 15.32 6.43
N GLU A 60 -0.85 15.87 5.37
CA GLU A 60 -2.14 15.45 4.81
C GLU A 60 -2.14 13.99 4.31
N ILE A 61 -1.04 13.57 3.69
CA ILE A 61 -0.87 12.19 3.22
C ILE A 61 -0.68 11.27 4.40
N GLN A 62 0.16 11.65 5.37
CA GLN A 62 0.36 10.88 6.58
C GLN A 62 -0.93 10.67 7.34
N ASP A 63 -1.76 11.71 7.54
CA ASP A 63 -3.01 11.61 8.28
C ASP A 63 -4.02 10.66 7.63
N HIS A 64 -4.08 10.63 6.29
CA HIS A 64 -4.90 9.67 5.56
C HIS A 64 -4.37 8.23 5.67
N PHE A 65 -3.06 8.06 5.70
CA PHE A 65 -2.42 6.77 5.91
C PHE A 65 -2.41 6.31 7.37
N ARG A 66 -2.53 7.20 8.37
CA ARG A 66 -2.55 6.84 9.81
C ARG A 66 -3.54 5.73 10.13
N ALA A 67 -4.75 5.81 9.55
CA ALA A 67 -5.78 4.79 9.72
C ALA A 67 -5.42 3.41 9.12
N ILE A 68 -4.40 3.35 8.26
CA ILE A 68 -3.79 2.12 7.72
C ILE A 68 -2.50 1.78 8.49
N THR A 69 -1.62 2.74 8.76
CA THR A 69 -0.26 2.51 9.28
C THR A 69 -0.20 2.02 10.72
N ASP A 70 -1.29 2.13 11.49
CA ASP A 70 -1.40 1.40 12.76
C ASP A 70 -1.27 -0.13 12.56
N PHE A 71 -1.53 -0.62 11.33
CA PHE A 71 -1.44 -2.04 10.96
C PHE A 71 -0.24 -2.39 10.07
N PHE A 72 0.53 -1.42 9.57
CA PHE A 72 1.61 -1.67 8.59
C PHE A 72 2.91 -0.91 8.92
N PRO A 73 4.08 -1.52 8.64
CA PRO A 73 5.35 -0.86 8.82
C PRO A 73 5.45 0.38 7.90
N HIS A 74 5.77 1.53 8.47
CA HIS A 74 6.14 2.73 7.73
C HIS A 74 7.66 2.85 7.72
N MET A 75 8.23 3.19 6.57
CA MET A 75 9.66 3.47 6.43
C MET A 75 9.83 4.87 5.90
N HIS A 76 10.51 5.73 6.67
CA HIS A 76 10.90 7.05 6.21
C HIS A 76 12.30 6.98 5.62
N ILE A 77 12.42 7.26 4.32
CA ILE A 77 13.70 7.41 3.63
C ILE A 77 13.98 8.91 3.53
N LYS A 78 15.08 9.36 4.14
CA LYS A 78 15.53 10.75 4.03
C LYS A 78 15.92 11.07 2.59
N GLY A 79 15.46 12.21 2.08
CA GLY A 79 15.91 12.74 0.80
C GLY A 79 17.30 13.38 0.91
N GLU A 80 17.99 13.54 -0.22
CA GLU A 80 19.36 14.08 -0.27
C GLU A 80 19.52 15.45 0.43
N LYS A 81 18.49 16.30 0.40
CA LYS A 81 18.49 17.63 1.05
C LYS A 81 18.37 17.61 2.57
N GLN A 82 18.21 16.45 3.19
CA GLN A 82 18.00 16.27 4.63
C GLN A 82 19.13 15.44 5.28
N ASN A 83 20.25 15.27 4.55
CA ASN A 83 21.45 14.56 4.99
C ASN A 83 22.53 15.49 5.59
N ASP A 84 22.19 16.77 5.85
CA ASP A 84 23.04 17.70 6.59
C ASP A 84 22.68 17.73 8.09
#